data_AF-A0AA36MH24-F1
#
_entry.id   AF-A0AA36MH24-F1
#
_cell.length_a   1.000
_cell.length_b   1.000
_cell.length_c   1.000
_cell.angle_alpha   90.00
_cell.angle_beta   90.00
_cell.angle_gamma   90.00
#
_symmetry.space_group_name_H-M   'P 1'
#
loop_
_entity.id
_entity.type
_entity.pdbx_description
1 polymer ?
#
loop_
_entity_poly.entity_id
_entity_poly.type
_entity_poly.pdbx_seq_one_letter_code
_entity_poly.pdbx_strand_id
1 'polypeptide(L)'
;MPLMLFMVVARWAAARAQAGVYHEGVDLLQRRLDLEQTNLCNSPIAPEDTIRPIEEVASLRGEDGWCYFGSTGLWARNCGLSRRSKNMMVFVLTYEVGYIPVLAGPWATEKALFFEDGRRMTLRDHDMPLDDAYCFVNGWYNLPRAQVVKNFTFLEEVSEAACKDLEKKVPNYHSITLSDIYAEADQSQAILVELMASSSPVVYANQTLLDNMYFHAATKCALGGRFGFCIAWPGCCWLGQRLQAFLAHSGKQAKIGQCAARGVLRRPRSSL
;
A
#
# COMPACT_ATOMS: atom_id res chain seq x y z
N MET A 1 3.75 -24.58 -6.51
CA MET A 1 3.16 -23.22 -6.57
C MET A 1 1.63 -23.15 -6.55
N PRO A 2 0.80 -24.05 -7.13
CA PRO A 2 -0.66 -23.83 -7.14
C PRO A 2 -1.34 -24.00 -5.77
N LEU A 3 -0.78 -24.80 -4.86
CA LEU A 3 -1.38 -25.08 -3.54
C LEU A 3 -1.44 -23.87 -2.59
N MET A 4 -0.47 -22.96 -2.62
CA MET A 4 -0.47 -21.78 -1.73
C MET A 4 -1.52 -20.74 -2.15
N LEU A 5 -1.69 -20.51 -3.45
CA LEU A 5 -2.73 -19.61 -3.97
C LEU A 5 -4.13 -20.11 -3.58
N PHE A 6 -4.35 -21.44 -3.62
CA PHE A 6 -5.61 -22.05 -3.16
C PHE A 6 -5.87 -21.85 -1.66
N MET A 7 -4.85 -21.93 -0.79
CA MET A 7 -5.03 -21.72 0.65
C MET A 7 -5.34 -20.26 1.00
N VAL A 8 -4.72 -19.30 0.32
CA VAL A 8 -5.03 -17.87 0.48
C VAL A 8 -6.47 -17.60 0.02
N VAL A 9 -6.87 -18.09 -1.16
CA VAL A 9 -8.24 -17.91 -1.67
C VAL A 9 -9.29 -18.55 -0.77
N ALA A 10 -9.04 -19.75 -0.23
CA ALA A 10 -9.97 -20.43 0.67
C ALA A 10 -10.11 -19.72 2.03
N ARG A 11 -9.01 -19.22 2.60
CA ARG A 11 -9.02 -18.42 3.83
C ARG A 11 -9.75 -17.09 3.63
N TRP A 12 -9.54 -16.46 2.47
CA TRP A 12 -10.22 -15.23 2.08
C TRP A 12 -11.74 -15.45 1.96
N ALA A 13 -12.17 -16.56 1.35
CA ALA A 13 -13.58 -16.92 1.25
C ALA A 13 -14.24 -17.18 2.63
N ALA A 14 -13.54 -17.86 3.54
CA ALA A 14 -14.03 -18.13 4.90
C ALA A 14 -14.15 -16.85 5.75
N ALA A 15 -13.18 -15.94 5.65
CA ALA A 15 -13.22 -14.65 6.33
C ALA A 15 -14.36 -13.75 5.81
N ARG A 16 -14.67 -13.84 4.51
CA ARG A 16 -15.78 -13.12 3.88
C ARG A 16 -17.15 -13.61 4.36
N ALA A 17 -17.30 -14.90 4.66
CA ALA A 17 -18.55 -15.47 5.19
C ALA A 17 -18.90 -14.97 6.61
N GLN A 18 -17.91 -14.56 7.41
CA GLN A 18 -18.11 -14.07 8.78
C GLN A 18 -18.49 -12.58 8.87
N ALA A 19 -18.29 -11.79 7.79
CA ALA A 19 -18.48 -10.34 7.79
C ALA A 19 -19.92 -9.86 7.50
N GLY A 20 -20.91 -10.76 7.44
CA GLY A 20 -22.25 -10.56 6.88
C GLY A 20 -23.12 -9.40 7.40
N VAL A 21 -22.72 -8.67 8.44
CA VAL A 21 -23.48 -7.55 9.05
C VAL A 21 -22.96 -6.16 8.63
N TYR A 22 -21.75 -6.06 8.08
CA TYR A 22 -21.17 -4.77 7.63
C TYR A 22 -21.56 -4.35 6.20
N HIS A 23 -22.43 -5.12 5.54
CA HIS A 23 -22.55 -5.11 4.08
C HIS A 23 -23.52 -4.09 3.49
N GLU A 24 -24.66 -3.75 4.09
CA GLU A 24 -25.71 -2.99 3.38
C GLU A 24 -25.33 -1.56 2.95
N GLY A 25 -24.67 -0.79 3.83
CA GLY A 25 -24.27 0.59 3.51
C GLY A 25 -23.10 0.67 2.52
N VAL A 26 -22.19 -0.30 2.59
CA VAL A 26 -21.06 -0.41 1.66
C VAL A 26 -21.53 -0.93 0.31
N ASP A 27 -22.48 -1.86 0.27
CA ASP A 27 -23.03 -2.41 -0.96
C ASP A 27 -23.68 -1.34 -1.84
N LEU A 28 -24.38 -0.37 -1.26
CA LEU A 28 -25.01 0.71 -2.03
C LEU A 28 -23.99 1.68 -2.63
N LEU A 29 -22.96 2.03 -1.87
CA LEU A 29 -21.89 2.89 -2.37
C LEU A 29 -21.03 2.15 -3.41
N GLN A 30 -20.71 0.88 -3.15
CA GLN A 30 -19.97 0.01 -4.05
C GLN A 30 -20.76 -0.21 -5.34
N ARG A 31 -22.08 -0.47 -5.29
CA ARG A 31 -22.91 -0.59 -6.49
C ARG A 31 -22.97 0.69 -7.31
N ARG A 32 -23.00 1.86 -6.65
CA ARG A 32 -22.98 3.15 -7.35
C ARG A 32 -21.63 3.42 -8.00
N LEU A 33 -20.54 3.12 -7.29
CA LEU A 33 -19.18 3.16 -7.83
C LEU A 33 -19.03 2.17 -8.98
N ASP A 34 -19.47 0.92 -8.83
CA ASP A 34 -19.38 -0.13 -9.83
C ASP A 34 -20.16 0.23 -11.11
N LEU A 35 -21.34 0.84 -11.02
CA LEU A 35 -22.14 1.21 -12.20
C LEU A 35 -21.52 2.37 -13.02
N GLU A 36 -20.87 3.33 -12.37
CA GLU A 36 -20.22 4.45 -13.05
C GLU A 36 -18.76 4.15 -13.43
N GLN A 37 -18.12 3.17 -12.78
CA GLN A 37 -16.67 2.93 -12.85
C GLN A 37 -16.25 1.58 -13.43
N THR A 38 -17.16 0.66 -13.75
CA THR A 38 -16.82 -0.71 -14.22
C THR A 38 -15.93 -0.75 -15.47
N ASN A 39 -15.91 0.32 -16.27
CA ASN A 39 -15.04 0.46 -17.44
C ASN A 39 -13.92 1.49 -17.28
N LEU A 40 -13.93 2.28 -16.21
CA LEU A 40 -12.90 3.30 -15.98
C LEU A 40 -11.69 2.65 -15.34
N CYS A 41 -10.52 2.85 -15.94
CA CYS A 41 -9.24 2.29 -15.47
C CYS A 41 -9.22 0.74 -15.48
N ASN A 42 -9.92 0.12 -16.43
CA ASN A 42 -9.97 -1.34 -16.58
C ASN A 42 -9.63 -1.78 -18.01
N SER A 43 -8.96 -0.90 -18.76
CA SER A 43 -8.53 -1.20 -20.12
C SER A 43 -7.53 -2.38 -20.11
N PRO A 44 -7.62 -3.30 -21.08
CA PRO A 44 -6.58 -4.31 -21.26
C PRO A 44 -5.22 -3.64 -21.50
N ILE A 45 -4.19 -4.12 -20.82
CA ILE A 45 -2.81 -3.66 -21.01
C ILE A 45 -2.24 -4.37 -22.23
N ALA A 46 -1.64 -3.61 -23.14
CA ALA A 46 -0.95 -4.20 -24.27
C ALA A 46 0.29 -4.97 -23.78
N PRO A 47 0.57 -6.20 -24.24
CA PRO A 47 1.70 -6.98 -23.74
C PRO A 47 3.04 -6.24 -23.82
N GLU A 48 3.27 -5.48 -24.89
CA GLU A 48 4.47 -4.67 -25.08
C GLU A 48 4.61 -3.53 -24.07
N ASP A 49 3.50 -3.04 -23.51
CA ASP A 49 3.51 -1.96 -22.52
C ASP A 49 3.92 -2.48 -21.13
N THR A 50 3.95 -3.81 -20.92
CA THR A 50 4.39 -4.41 -19.65
C THR A 50 5.91 -4.35 -19.44
N ILE A 51 6.67 -4.27 -20.53
CA ILE A 51 8.14 -4.27 -20.55
C ILE A 51 8.74 -2.88 -20.86
N ARG A 52 7.89 -1.88 -21.11
CA ARG A 52 8.32 -0.50 -21.31
C ARG A 52 8.34 0.26 -19.98
N PRO A 53 9.18 1.30 -19.84
CA PRO A 53 9.13 2.18 -18.68
C PRO A 53 7.73 2.74 -18.48
N ILE A 54 7.23 2.68 -17.24
CA ILE A 54 5.87 3.10 -16.90
C ILE A 54 5.61 4.56 -17.29
N GLU A 55 6.60 5.43 -17.06
CA GLU A 55 6.52 6.86 -17.41
C GLU A 55 6.39 7.08 -18.92
N GLU A 56 7.05 6.25 -19.74
CA GLU A 56 6.95 6.28 -21.20
C GLU A 56 5.52 5.90 -21.63
N VAL A 57 5.00 4.77 -21.12
CA VAL A 57 3.65 4.29 -21.45
C VAL A 57 2.59 5.30 -21.04
N ALA A 58 2.65 5.82 -19.81
CA ALA A 58 1.70 6.83 -19.32
C ALA A 58 1.71 8.09 -20.21
N SER A 59 2.90 8.54 -20.63
CA SER A 59 3.05 9.69 -21.52
C SER A 59 2.47 9.44 -22.91
N LEU A 60 2.73 8.27 -23.50
CA LEU A 60 2.23 7.89 -24.83
C LEU A 60 0.70 7.76 -24.88
N ARG A 61 0.09 7.27 -23.79
CA ARG A 61 -1.36 7.06 -23.71
C ARG A 61 -2.13 8.34 -23.34
N GLY A 62 -1.44 9.36 -22.81
CA GLY A 62 -2.08 10.59 -22.35
C GLY A 62 -3.01 10.37 -21.15
N GLU A 63 -2.82 9.27 -20.43
CA GLU A 63 -3.61 8.86 -19.28
C GLU A 63 -2.75 8.83 -18.02
N ASP A 64 -3.42 8.93 -16.86
CA ASP A 64 -2.78 8.65 -15.58
C ASP A 64 -2.35 7.17 -15.54
N GLY A 65 -1.09 6.90 -15.21
CA GLY A 65 -0.56 5.53 -15.21
C GLY A 65 -1.34 4.59 -14.28
N TRP A 66 -1.88 5.11 -13.16
CA TRP A 66 -2.78 4.34 -12.31
C TRP A 66 -4.04 3.88 -13.01
N CYS A 67 -4.55 4.70 -13.94
CA CYS A 67 -5.75 4.38 -14.68
C CYS A 67 -5.44 3.38 -15.79
N TYR A 68 -4.40 3.65 -16.58
CA TYR A 68 -4.00 2.78 -17.69
C TYR A 68 -3.65 1.36 -17.18
N PHE A 69 -2.84 1.27 -16.13
CA PHE A 69 -2.47 0.01 -15.49
C PHE A 69 -3.48 -0.46 -14.44
N GLY A 70 -4.70 0.09 -14.42
CA GLY A 70 -5.69 -0.26 -13.40
C GLY A 70 -6.17 -1.72 -13.48
N SER A 71 -6.08 -2.36 -14.65
CA SER A 71 -6.41 -3.78 -14.82
C SER A 71 -5.41 -4.74 -14.13
N THR A 72 -4.27 -4.24 -13.63
CA THR A 72 -3.32 -5.02 -12.82
C THR A 72 -3.87 -5.41 -11.44
N GLY A 73 -4.91 -4.73 -10.96
CA GLY A 73 -5.60 -5.12 -9.73
C GLY A 73 -6.50 -4.03 -9.15
N LEU A 74 -7.35 -4.41 -8.19
CA LEU A 74 -8.26 -3.50 -7.50
C LEU A 74 -7.53 -2.30 -6.88
N TRP A 75 -6.32 -2.54 -6.36
CA TRP A 75 -5.47 -1.51 -5.76
C TRP A 75 -5.17 -0.40 -6.79
N ALA A 76 -4.62 -0.75 -7.97
CA ALA A 76 -4.29 0.20 -9.02
C ALA A 76 -5.53 0.91 -9.57
N ARG A 77 -6.56 0.14 -9.92
CA ARG A 77 -7.84 0.66 -10.44
C ARG A 77 -8.45 1.70 -9.51
N ASN A 78 -8.62 1.36 -8.23
CA ASN A 78 -9.25 2.26 -7.26
C ASN A 78 -8.40 3.51 -7.01
N CYS A 79 -7.08 3.41 -7.16
CA CYS A 79 -6.24 4.59 -7.10
C CYS A 79 -6.44 5.48 -8.33
N GLY A 80 -6.47 4.93 -9.54
CA GLY A 80 -6.78 5.69 -10.75
C GLY A 80 -8.13 6.42 -10.64
N LEU A 81 -9.14 5.73 -10.12
CA LEU A 81 -10.48 6.30 -9.86
C LEU A 81 -10.45 7.40 -8.79
N SER A 82 -9.75 7.18 -7.68
CA SER A 82 -9.61 8.17 -6.61
C SER A 82 -8.88 9.42 -7.09
N ARG A 83 -7.86 9.26 -7.93
CA ARG A 83 -7.11 10.37 -8.52
C ARG A 83 -7.96 11.16 -9.50
N ARG A 84 -8.67 10.46 -10.41
CA ARG A 84 -9.56 11.10 -11.38
C ARG A 84 -10.70 11.88 -10.71
N SER A 85 -11.26 11.35 -9.62
CA SER A 85 -12.31 12.00 -8.84
C SER A 85 -11.81 12.97 -7.77
N LYS A 86 -10.49 13.04 -7.54
CA LYS A 86 -9.85 13.77 -6.44
C LYS A 86 -10.45 13.42 -5.07
N ASN A 87 -10.80 12.14 -4.87
CA ASN A 87 -11.47 11.66 -3.68
C ASN A 87 -10.93 10.28 -3.26
N MET A 88 -10.12 10.27 -2.20
CA MET A 88 -9.53 9.04 -1.65
C MET A 88 -10.51 8.16 -0.88
N MET A 89 -11.73 8.61 -0.62
CA MET A 89 -12.74 7.76 0.03
C MET A 89 -13.07 6.53 -0.80
N VAL A 90 -13.00 6.63 -2.14
CA VAL A 90 -13.21 5.47 -3.04
C VAL A 90 -12.21 4.37 -2.72
N PHE A 91 -10.92 4.71 -2.66
CA PHE A 91 -9.86 3.76 -2.29
C PHE A 91 -10.03 3.24 -0.86
N VAL A 92 -10.27 4.13 0.12
CA VAL A 92 -10.39 3.78 1.54
C VAL A 92 -11.46 2.73 1.77
N LEU A 93 -12.64 2.94 1.20
CA LEU A 93 -13.78 2.08 1.47
C LEU A 93 -13.58 0.67 0.90
N THR A 94 -13.04 0.55 -0.30
CA THR A 94 -12.72 -0.78 -0.85
C THR A 94 -11.62 -1.48 -0.05
N TYR A 95 -10.62 -0.72 0.43
CA TYR A 95 -9.54 -1.28 1.23
C TYR A 95 -10.03 -1.76 2.60
N GLU A 96 -10.83 -0.96 3.31
CA GLU A 96 -11.38 -1.32 4.63
C GLU A 96 -12.20 -2.61 4.57
N VAL A 97 -13.01 -2.80 3.53
CA VAL A 97 -13.81 -4.02 3.34
C VAL A 97 -12.94 -5.26 3.13
N GLY A 98 -11.86 -5.14 2.35
CA GLY A 98 -10.97 -6.25 2.05
C GLY A 98 -10.04 -6.62 3.20
N TYR A 99 -9.56 -5.63 3.97
CA TYR A 99 -8.51 -5.81 4.97
C TYR A 99 -9.00 -6.13 6.39
N ILE A 100 -10.20 -5.69 6.77
CA ILE A 100 -10.74 -5.96 8.12
C ILE A 100 -10.69 -7.45 8.49
N PRO A 101 -11.11 -8.39 7.63
CA PRO A 101 -11.10 -9.81 7.97
C PRO A 101 -9.70 -10.40 8.09
N VAL A 102 -8.73 -9.86 7.33
CA VAL A 102 -7.32 -10.32 7.36
C VAL A 102 -6.63 -9.89 8.66
N LEU A 103 -6.84 -8.64 9.10
CA LEU A 103 -6.20 -8.12 10.31
C LEU A 103 -6.79 -8.63 11.62
N ALA A 104 -8.05 -9.06 11.62
CA ALA A 104 -8.76 -9.51 12.83
C ALA A 104 -8.80 -11.03 12.98
N GLY A 105 -8.09 -11.78 12.13
CA GLY A 105 -8.10 -13.24 12.14
C GLY A 105 -7.48 -13.84 13.42
N PRO A 106 -8.09 -14.85 14.06
CA PRO A 106 -7.56 -15.48 15.28
C PRO A 106 -6.26 -16.28 15.05
N TRP A 107 -5.91 -16.52 13.79
CA TRP A 107 -4.67 -17.16 13.35
C TRP A 107 -3.49 -16.17 13.28
N ALA A 108 -3.71 -14.90 13.63
CA ALA A 108 -2.70 -13.88 13.58
C ALA A 108 -1.78 -13.91 14.82
N THR A 109 -0.67 -14.67 14.80
CA THR A 109 0.42 -14.57 15.81
C THR A 109 1.44 -13.46 15.48
N GLU A 110 1.43 -12.37 16.27
CA GLU A 110 2.30 -11.20 16.04
C GLU A 110 3.79 -11.59 15.98
N LYS A 111 4.54 -10.95 15.07
CA LYS A 111 6.00 -11.10 14.97
C LYS A 111 6.70 -9.75 15.00
N ALA A 112 7.85 -9.68 15.66
CA ALA A 112 8.74 -8.54 15.55
C ALA A 112 9.65 -8.72 14.34
N LEU A 113 9.59 -7.81 13.37
CA LEU A 113 10.47 -7.76 12.21
C LEU A 113 11.54 -6.68 12.42
N PHE A 114 12.81 -7.08 12.33
CA PHE A 114 13.96 -6.18 12.35
C PHE A 114 14.51 -6.02 10.94
N PHE A 115 14.75 -4.79 10.52
CA PHE A 115 15.41 -4.47 9.25
C PHE A 115 16.91 -4.25 9.46
N GLU A 116 17.71 -4.44 8.41
CA GLU A 116 19.16 -4.22 8.41
C GLU A 116 19.57 -2.80 8.84
N ASP A 117 18.71 -1.80 8.61
CA ASP A 117 18.94 -0.41 9.04
C ASP A 117 18.67 -0.18 10.55
N GLY A 118 18.44 -1.25 11.32
CA GLY A 118 18.20 -1.23 12.76
C GLY A 118 16.78 -0.87 13.15
N ARG A 119 15.88 -0.57 12.20
CA ARG A 119 14.48 -0.32 12.51
C ARG A 119 13.75 -1.63 12.83
N ARG A 120 12.72 -1.50 13.67
CA ARG A 120 11.90 -2.62 14.14
C ARG A 120 10.42 -2.28 13.99
N MET A 121 9.64 -3.23 13.47
CA MET A 121 8.18 -3.18 13.48
C MET A 121 7.57 -4.45 14.07
N THR A 122 6.29 -4.37 14.42
CA THR A 122 5.46 -5.55 14.70
C THR A 122 4.59 -5.81 13.48
N LEU A 123 4.78 -6.95 12.83
CA LEU A 123 3.91 -7.44 11.77
C LEU A 123 2.56 -7.86 12.35
N ARG A 124 1.48 -7.47 11.69
CA ARG A 124 0.10 -7.74 12.12
C ARG A 124 -0.75 -8.32 11.01
N ASP A 125 -0.48 -7.92 9.77
CA ASP A 125 -0.94 -8.69 8.63
C ASP A 125 -0.05 -9.91 8.45
N HIS A 126 -0.61 -11.10 8.67
CA HIS A 126 0.15 -12.35 8.63
C HIS A 126 -0.08 -13.14 7.34
N ASP A 127 -1.01 -12.70 6.50
CA ASP A 127 -1.24 -13.28 5.17
C ASP A 127 -0.50 -12.45 4.11
N MET A 128 -0.54 -11.12 4.27
CA MET A 128 0.05 -10.14 3.37
C MET A 128 0.84 -9.07 4.16
N PRO A 129 1.90 -9.46 4.90
CA PRO A 129 2.77 -8.52 5.64
C PRO A 129 3.48 -7.49 4.74
N LEU A 130 3.39 -7.66 3.41
CA LEU A 130 4.02 -6.78 2.42
C LEU A 130 3.56 -5.34 2.60
N ASP A 131 2.26 -5.08 2.69
CA ASP A 131 1.74 -3.72 2.86
C ASP A 131 2.16 -3.13 4.22
N ASP A 132 2.23 -3.93 5.27
CA ASP A 132 2.70 -3.52 6.59
C ASP A 132 4.19 -3.11 6.54
N ALA A 133 5.07 -3.99 6.02
CA ALA A 133 6.51 -3.75 5.90
C ALA A 133 6.80 -2.53 5.02
N TYR A 134 6.11 -2.45 3.89
CA TYR A 134 6.18 -1.35 2.95
C TYR A 134 5.81 0.00 3.58
N CYS A 135 4.66 0.06 4.27
CA CYS A 135 4.21 1.25 4.98
C CYS A 135 5.19 1.70 6.06
N PHE A 136 5.75 0.76 6.81
CA PHE A 136 6.70 1.02 7.87
C PHE A 136 8.04 1.56 7.32
N VAL A 137 8.61 0.87 6.33
CA VAL A 137 9.91 1.21 5.73
C VAL A 137 9.89 2.62 5.13
N ASN A 138 8.77 3.03 4.56
CA ASN A 138 8.66 4.35 3.95
C ASN A 138 8.17 5.44 4.94
N GLY A 139 7.90 5.09 6.20
CA GLY A 139 7.55 6.04 7.26
C GLY A 139 6.10 6.55 7.22
N TRP A 140 5.19 5.84 6.56
CA TRP A 140 3.86 6.32 6.24
C TRP A 140 2.78 6.00 7.29
N TYR A 141 3.13 5.26 8.34
CA TYR A 141 2.24 5.07 9.49
C TYR A 141 1.95 6.34 10.28
N ASN A 142 2.83 7.35 10.19
CA ASN A 142 2.77 8.55 11.04
C ASN A 142 2.05 9.74 10.38
N LEU A 143 1.43 9.52 9.23
CA LEU A 143 0.77 10.58 8.48
C LEU A 143 -0.62 10.91 9.04
N PRO A 144 -1.05 12.18 8.97
CA PRO A 144 -2.36 12.58 9.46
C PRO A 144 -3.48 12.03 8.56
N ARG A 145 -4.08 10.89 8.94
CA ARG A 145 -5.15 10.21 8.18
C ARG A 145 -6.21 11.15 7.63
N ALA A 146 -6.73 12.05 8.47
CA ALA A 146 -7.80 12.96 8.09
C ALA A 146 -7.39 13.88 6.93
N GLN A 147 -6.13 14.35 6.92
CA GLN A 147 -5.61 15.16 5.82
C GLN A 147 -5.39 14.29 4.58
N VAL A 148 -4.72 13.14 4.72
CA VAL A 148 -4.46 12.22 3.61
C VAL A 148 -5.75 11.79 2.88
N VAL A 149 -6.83 11.55 3.61
CA VAL A 149 -8.09 11.04 3.05
C VAL A 149 -9.00 12.15 2.54
N LYS A 150 -9.10 13.27 3.26
CA LYS A 150 -10.08 14.33 2.96
C LYS A 150 -9.50 15.51 2.18
N ASN A 151 -8.17 15.64 2.13
CA ASN A 151 -7.48 16.73 1.45
C ASN A 151 -6.58 16.15 0.36
N PHE A 152 -7.12 16.07 -0.85
CA PHE A 152 -6.41 15.48 -1.99
C PHE A 152 -5.14 16.27 -2.36
N THR A 153 -5.17 17.60 -2.24
CA THR A 153 -3.97 18.44 -2.44
C THR A 153 -2.87 18.10 -1.44
N PHE A 154 -3.22 17.91 -0.15
CA PHE A 154 -2.24 17.47 0.83
C PHE A 154 -1.65 16.10 0.47
N LEU A 155 -2.47 15.16 0.00
CA LEU A 155 -1.95 13.88 -0.47
C LEU A 155 -0.96 14.07 -1.63
N GLU A 156 -1.29 14.87 -2.64
CA GLU A 156 -0.38 15.13 -3.77
C GLU A 156 0.96 15.72 -3.31
N GLU A 157 0.93 16.71 -2.41
CA GLU A 157 2.15 17.36 -1.90
C GLU A 157 3.07 16.37 -1.19
N VAL A 158 2.53 15.53 -0.31
CA VAL A 158 3.37 14.60 0.43
C VAL A 158 3.77 13.39 -0.44
N SER A 159 2.93 12.96 -1.38
CA SER A 159 3.30 11.95 -2.37
C SER A 159 4.44 12.44 -3.28
N GLU A 160 4.39 13.68 -3.76
CA GLU A 160 5.47 14.28 -4.56
C GLU A 160 6.79 14.31 -3.77
N ALA A 161 6.74 14.75 -2.50
CA ALA A 161 7.91 14.77 -1.63
C ALA A 161 8.51 13.38 -1.41
N ALA A 162 7.65 12.37 -1.20
CA ALA A 162 8.08 10.99 -1.04
C ALA A 162 8.69 10.42 -2.34
N CYS A 163 8.13 10.72 -3.51
CA CYS A 163 8.70 10.27 -4.78
C CYS A 163 10.08 10.86 -5.06
N LYS A 164 10.29 12.15 -4.75
CA LYS A 164 11.62 12.78 -4.87
C LYS A 164 12.66 12.17 -3.92
N ASP A 165 12.24 11.63 -2.79
CA ASP A 165 13.14 10.91 -1.88
C ASP A 165 13.45 9.50 -2.41
N LEU A 166 12.45 8.82 -2.97
CA LEU A 166 12.59 7.49 -3.56
C LEU A 166 13.45 7.48 -4.83
N GLU A 167 13.34 8.51 -5.67
CA GLU A 167 14.18 8.70 -6.86
C GLU A 167 15.68 8.70 -6.51
N LYS A 168 16.05 9.15 -5.30
CA LYS A 168 17.44 9.14 -4.82
C LYS A 168 17.89 7.79 -4.27
N LYS A 169 16.95 6.96 -3.85
CA LYS A 169 17.21 5.67 -3.17
C LYS A 169 17.17 4.49 -4.14
N VAL A 170 16.29 4.56 -5.14
CA VAL A 170 16.03 3.46 -6.06
C VAL A 170 16.84 3.68 -7.35
N PRO A 171 17.81 2.81 -7.66
CA PRO A 171 18.57 2.92 -8.90
C PRO A 171 17.64 2.71 -10.10
N ASN A 172 17.90 3.44 -11.19
CA ASN A 172 17.13 3.36 -12.43
C ASN A 172 15.62 3.60 -12.25
N TYR A 173 15.24 4.47 -11.31
CA TYR A 173 13.86 4.82 -11.00
C TYR A 173 12.98 5.08 -12.24
N HIS A 174 13.46 5.85 -13.22
CA HIS A 174 12.70 6.19 -14.43
C HIS A 174 12.62 5.05 -15.46
N SER A 175 13.34 3.96 -15.24
CA SER A 175 13.33 2.78 -16.11
C SER A 175 12.45 1.65 -15.57
N ILE A 176 11.75 1.88 -14.44
CA ILE A 176 10.85 0.89 -13.86
C ILE A 176 9.72 0.53 -14.85
N THR A 177 9.56 -0.76 -15.09
CA THR A 177 8.51 -1.35 -15.93
C THR A 177 7.44 -2.02 -15.07
N LEU A 178 6.29 -2.36 -15.66
CA LEU A 178 5.28 -3.15 -14.96
C LEU A 178 5.79 -4.57 -14.65
N SER A 179 6.61 -5.15 -15.54
CA SER A 179 7.24 -6.46 -15.31
C SER A 179 8.12 -6.46 -14.06
N ASP A 180 8.84 -5.37 -13.80
CA ASP A 180 9.69 -5.26 -12.60
C ASP A 180 8.84 -5.24 -11.32
N ILE A 181 7.64 -4.64 -11.37
CA ILE A 181 6.69 -4.65 -10.23
C ILE A 181 6.32 -6.09 -9.88
N TYR A 182 5.97 -6.90 -10.87
CA TYR A 182 5.59 -8.29 -10.63
C TYR A 182 6.76 -9.13 -10.09
N ALA A 183 7.94 -8.96 -10.68
CA ALA A 183 9.14 -9.67 -10.22
C ALA A 183 9.51 -9.30 -8.77
N GLU A 184 9.44 -8.02 -8.41
CA GLU A 184 9.68 -7.58 -7.03
C GLU A 184 8.61 -8.12 -6.08
N ALA A 185 7.32 -8.03 -6.43
CA ALA A 185 6.23 -8.51 -5.58
C ALA A 185 6.36 -10.01 -5.28
N ASP A 186 6.68 -10.82 -6.29
CA ASP A 186 6.90 -12.26 -6.13
C ASP A 186 8.09 -12.55 -5.19
N GLN A 187 9.20 -11.84 -5.36
CA GLN A 187 10.38 -12.01 -4.52
C GLN A 187 10.12 -11.58 -3.07
N SER A 188 9.53 -10.41 -2.87
CA SER A 188 9.20 -9.88 -1.54
C SER A 188 8.20 -10.75 -0.80
N GLN A 189 7.16 -11.21 -1.50
CA GLN A 189 6.19 -12.13 -0.93
C GLN A 189 6.84 -13.45 -0.53
N ALA A 190 7.75 -14.00 -1.33
CA ALA A 190 8.45 -15.24 -0.98
C ALA A 190 9.29 -15.09 0.31
N ILE A 191 10.05 -13.99 0.42
CA ILE A 191 10.84 -13.69 1.63
C ILE A 191 9.91 -13.57 2.85
N LEU A 192 8.82 -12.80 2.71
CA LEU A 192 7.89 -12.57 3.81
C LEU A 192 7.18 -13.84 4.25
N VAL A 193 6.76 -14.70 3.32
CA VAL A 193 6.16 -16.00 3.63
C VAL A 193 7.13 -16.87 4.43
N GLU A 194 8.41 -16.89 4.06
CA GLU A 194 9.43 -17.62 4.82
C GLU A 194 9.60 -17.07 6.24
N LEU A 195 9.70 -15.75 6.39
CA LEU A 195 9.79 -15.10 7.71
C LEU A 195 8.54 -15.39 8.56
N MET A 196 7.35 -15.37 7.96
CA MET A 196 6.11 -15.67 8.65
C MET A 196 5.97 -17.15 9.03
N ALA A 197 6.56 -18.06 8.26
CA ALA A 197 6.59 -19.49 8.55
C ALA A 197 7.54 -19.87 9.70
N SER A 198 8.50 -19.00 10.05
CA SER A 198 9.41 -19.21 11.17
C SER A 198 8.65 -19.44 12.48
N SER A 199 9.14 -20.30 13.38
CA SER A 199 8.59 -20.44 14.73
C SER A 199 9.02 -19.32 15.69
N SER A 200 10.01 -18.52 15.31
CA SER A 200 10.54 -17.45 16.16
C SER A 200 9.55 -16.27 16.25
N PRO A 201 9.33 -15.68 17.45
CA PRO A 201 8.57 -14.44 17.59
C PRO A 201 9.31 -13.21 17.05
N VAL A 202 10.61 -13.36 16.76
CA VAL A 202 11.49 -12.32 16.20
C VAL A 202 12.10 -12.82 14.89
N VAL A 203 11.97 -12.02 13.85
CA VAL A 203 12.47 -12.32 12.51
C VAL A 203 13.27 -11.14 11.97
N TYR A 204 14.23 -11.43 11.09
CA TYR A 204 15.16 -10.45 10.55
C TYR A 204 14.98 -10.38 9.04
N ALA A 205 14.60 -9.21 8.53
CA ALA A 205 14.57 -8.91 7.11
C ALA A 205 16.00 -8.73 6.61
N ASN A 206 16.33 -9.37 5.48
CA ASN A 206 17.58 -9.09 4.77
C ASN A 206 17.51 -7.73 4.06
N GLN A 207 18.66 -7.26 3.57
CA GLN A 207 18.75 -6.00 2.81
C GLN A 207 17.87 -6.03 1.55
N THR A 208 17.74 -7.18 0.89
CA THR A 208 16.88 -7.34 -0.29
C THR A 208 15.43 -6.97 -0.01
N LEU A 209 14.84 -7.43 1.11
CA LEU A 209 13.47 -7.06 1.44
C LEU A 209 13.34 -5.55 1.68
N LEU A 210 14.32 -4.94 2.34
CA LEU A 210 14.34 -3.49 2.58
C LEU A 210 14.41 -2.70 1.26
N ASP A 211 15.32 -3.09 0.37
CA ASP A 211 15.46 -2.48 -0.96
C ASP A 211 14.19 -2.64 -1.78
N ASN A 212 13.57 -3.83 -1.72
CA ASN A 212 12.30 -4.10 -2.38
C ASN A 212 11.17 -3.23 -1.83
N MET A 213 11.12 -2.92 -0.52
CA MET A 213 10.10 -2.01 0.02
C MET A 213 10.27 -0.57 -0.51
N TYR A 214 11.50 -0.13 -0.80
CA TYR A 214 11.73 1.14 -1.49
C TYR A 214 11.37 1.05 -2.97
N PHE A 215 11.75 -0.04 -3.64
CA PHE A 215 11.41 -0.28 -5.03
C PHE A 215 9.89 -0.29 -5.22
N HIS A 216 9.16 -1.07 -4.43
CA HIS A 216 7.70 -1.15 -4.41
C HIS A 216 7.03 0.23 -4.19
N ALA A 217 7.72 1.16 -3.51
CA ALA A 217 7.24 2.53 -3.37
C ALA A 217 7.46 3.35 -4.63
N ALA A 218 8.67 3.23 -5.19
CA ALA A 218 9.06 3.89 -6.42
C ALA A 218 8.19 3.46 -7.60
N THR A 219 7.80 2.18 -7.70
CA THR A 219 6.91 1.70 -8.78
C THR A 219 5.56 2.42 -8.76
N LYS A 220 5.01 2.65 -7.56
CA LYS A 220 3.77 3.39 -7.37
C LYS A 220 3.95 4.87 -7.73
N CYS A 221 5.11 5.44 -7.45
CA CYS A 221 5.42 6.79 -7.90
C CYS A 221 5.51 6.88 -9.43
N ALA A 222 6.13 5.91 -10.09
CA ALA A 222 6.18 5.84 -11.55
C ALA A 222 4.77 5.77 -12.16
N LEU A 223 3.85 5.00 -11.57
CA LEU A 223 2.43 4.96 -11.97
C LEU A 223 1.74 6.33 -11.85
N GLY A 224 2.13 7.14 -10.88
CA GLY A 224 1.59 8.48 -10.66
C GLY A 224 2.22 9.60 -11.48
N GLY A 225 3.40 9.35 -12.06
CA GLY A 225 4.23 10.36 -12.69
C GLY A 225 4.41 11.59 -11.79
N ARG A 226 4.21 12.79 -12.36
CA ARG A 226 4.38 14.07 -11.64
C ARG A 226 3.42 14.30 -10.47
N PHE A 227 2.35 13.53 -10.38
CA PHE A 227 1.32 13.72 -9.36
C PHE A 227 1.49 12.78 -8.16
N GLY A 228 2.57 11.99 -8.15
CA GLY A 228 2.88 11.02 -7.12
C GLY A 228 1.89 9.85 -7.04
N PHE A 229 2.17 8.94 -6.13
CA PHE A 229 1.36 7.75 -5.91
C PHE A 229 0.15 8.05 -5.01
N CYS A 230 -0.94 7.30 -5.14
CA CYS A 230 -2.08 7.42 -4.23
C CYS A 230 -2.31 6.18 -3.36
N ILE A 231 -1.46 5.16 -3.48
CA ILE A 231 -1.62 3.89 -2.79
C ILE A 231 -0.86 3.84 -1.47
N ALA A 232 -1.52 3.12 -0.56
CA ALA A 232 -1.12 2.79 0.79
C ALA A 232 -1.25 3.90 1.82
N TRP A 233 -1.38 5.17 1.48
CA TRP A 233 -1.40 6.17 2.56
C TRP A 233 -2.64 6.07 3.44
N PRO A 234 -3.85 5.92 2.88
CA PRO A 234 -5.00 5.62 3.70
C PRO A 234 -4.93 4.22 4.34
N GLY A 235 -4.32 3.22 3.68
CA GLY A 235 -4.11 1.88 4.22
C GLY A 235 -3.13 1.89 5.41
N CYS A 236 -1.90 2.36 5.20
CA CYS A 236 -0.87 2.66 6.18
C CYS A 236 -1.40 3.51 7.34
N CYS A 237 -2.11 4.62 7.08
CA CYS A 237 -2.68 5.44 8.15
C CYS A 237 -3.71 4.67 8.97
N TRP A 238 -4.55 3.87 8.32
CA TRP A 238 -5.54 3.04 9.00
C TRP A 238 -4.88 1.93 9.84
N LEU A 239 -3.87 1.27 9.26
CA LEU A 239 -2.99 0.33 9.93
C LEU A 239 -2.31 0.97 11.15
N GLY A 240 -1.76 2.19 11.01
CA GLY A 240 -1.10 2.92 12.11
C GLY A 240 -2.06 3.34 13.23
N GLN A 241 -3.28 3.78 12.92
CA GLN A 241 -4.27 4.13 13.95
C GLN A 241 -4.77 2.92 14.73
N ARG A 242 -5.04 1.79 14.07
CA ARG A 242 -5.39 0.55 14.77
C ARG A 242 -4.27 0.04 15.65
N LEU A 243 -3.00 0.26 15.27
CA LEU A 243 -1.84 -0.07 16.11
C LEU A 243 -1.94 0.64 17.47
N GLN A 244 -2.19 1.94 17.46
CA GLN A 244 -2.30 2.74 18.68
C GLN A 244 -3.48 2.30 19.55
N ALA A 245 -4.64 2.01 18.94
CA ALA A 245 -5.81 1.53 19.67
C ALA A 245 -5.58 0.15 20.31
N PHE A 246 -4.95 -0.78 19.60
CA PHE A 246 -4.62 -2.11 20.12
C PHE A 246 -3.58 -2.07 21.24
N LEU A 247 -2.54 -1.26 21.08
CA LEU A 247 -1.52 -1.05 22.12
C LEU A 247 -2.11 -0.42 23.38
N ALA A 248 -3.02 0.55 23.22
CA ALA A 248 -3.76 1.12 24.34
C ALA A 248 -4.61 0.07 25.06
N HIS A 249 -5.21 -0.88 24.34
CA HIS A 249 -6.07 -1.92 24.93
C HIS A 249 -5.27 -3.05 25.60
N SER A 250 -4.08 -3.38 25.10
CA SER A 250 -3.22 -4.44 25.65
C SER A 250 -2.40 -4.02 26.89
N GLY A 251 -2.59 -2.80 27.40
CA GLY A 251 -1.81 -2.25 28.52
C GLY A 251 -0.33 -2.02 28.21
N LYS A 252 0.10 -2.29 26.96
CA LYS A 252 1.46 -2.04 26.48
C LYS A 252 1.52 -0.60 25.96
N GLN A 253 1.96 0.34 26.79
CA GLN A 253 2.41 1.64 26.29
C GLN A 253 3.68 1.46 25.44
N ALA A 254 3.52 1.10 24.16
CA ALA A 254 4.63 1.26 23.24
C ALA A 254 4.74 2.74 22.90
N LYS A 255 5.92 3.32 23.12
CA LYS A 255 6.34 4.60 22.51
C LYS A 255 6.52 4.41 21.00
N ILE A 256 5.49 3.93 20.31
CA ILE A 256 5.35 4.23 18.89
C ILE A 256 4.98 5.69 18.89
N GLY A 257 5.83 6.53 18.27
CA GLY A 257 5.66 7.97 18.26
C GLY A 257 4.18 8.29 18.08
N GLN A 258 3.62 9.04 19.04
CA GLN A 258 2.25 9.54 18.91
C GLN A 258 2.09 10.08 17.48
N CYS A 259 0.91 9.94 16.90
CA CYS A 259 0.49 10.65 15.69
C CYS A 259 0.47 12.19 15.89
N ALA A 260 1.39 12.73 16.68
CA ALA A 260 1.74 14.13 16.73
C ALA A 260 2.68 14.38 15.53
N ALA A 261 2.21 15.20 14.61
CA ALA A 261 2.90 15.71 13.44
C ALA A 261 4.21 16.45 13.79
N ARG A 262 5.23 15.74 14.28
CA ARG A 262 6.56 16.27 14.51
C ARG A 262 7.45 15.92 13.33
N GLY A 263 7.41 16.78 12.32
CA GLY A 263 8.66 17.22 11.69
C GLY A 263 9.01 16.73 10.28
N VAL A 264 8.11 16.13 9.50
CA VAL A 264 8.47 15.70 8.12
C VAL A 264 8.43 16.85 7.09
N LEU A 265 7.77 17.97 7.40
CA LEU A 265 7.79 19.17 6.54
C LEU A 265 8.45 20.34 7.29
N ARG A 266 9.77 20.29 7.48
CA ARG A 266 10.52 21.55 7.66
C ARG A 266 10.50 22.27 6.32
N ARG A 267 9.60 23.25 6.14
CA ARG A 267 9.68 24.20 5.03
C ARG A 267 11.13 24.72 4.97
N PRO A 268 11.81 24.68 3.80
CA PRO A 268 13.11 25.32 3.69
C PRO A 268 12.95 26.79 4.09
N ARG A 269 13.73 27.22 5.09
CA ARG A 269 13.86 28.65 5.39
C ARG A 269 14.48 29.28 4.14
N SER A 270 13.69 30.08 3.43
CA SER A 270 14.22 31.01 2.44
C SER A 270 15.13 32.01 3.17
N SER A 271 16.43 31.82 3.08
CA SER A 271 17.40 32.86 3.40
C SER A 271 17.38 33.88 2.27
N LEU A 272 16.74 35.03 2.54
CA LEU A 272 17.07 36.30 1.89
C LEU A 272 18.23 36.94 2.65
#